data_AF-A0A1F7NKQ7-F1
#
_entry.id   AF-A0A1F7NKQ7-F1
#
_cell.length_a   1.000
_cell.length_b   1.000
_cell.length_c   1.000
_cell.angle_alpha   90.00
_cell.angle_beta   90.00
_cell.angle_gamma   90.00
#
_symmetry.space_group_name_H-M   'P 1'
#
loop_
_entity.id
_entity.type
_entity.pdbx_description
1 polymer ?
#
loop_
_entity_poly.entity_id
_entity_poly.type
_entity_poly.pdbx_seq_one_letter_code
_entity_poly.pdbx_strand_id
1 'polypeptide(L)'
;MLDVHFLFGGEQSISNVTARVFEVPACGGFLLTNACDQLERLYAVGTEMVCYRSLEELHRLASHYLAHPEERRGIAARAQARARSEHTFKRRLEEMFDLVARKA
;
A
#
# COMPACT_ATOMS: atom_id res chain seq x y z
N MET A 1 11.33 -9.93 1.56
CA MET A 1 11.00 -9.39 2.89
C MET A 1 9.49 -9.19 2.90
N LEU A 2 8.79 -9.77 3.87
CA LEU A 2 7.33 -9.62 4.04
C LEU A 2 7.15 -8.55 5.13
N ASP A 3 6.67 -7.36 4.76
CA ASP A 3 6.41 -6.29 5.71
C ASP A 3 4.94 -6.34 6.15
N VAL A 4 4.71 -6.63 7.43
CA VAL A 4 3.37 -6.59 8.05
C VAL A 4 3.26 -5.30 8.85
N HIS A 5 2.28 -4.45 8.53
CA HIS A 5 2.03 -3.21 9.26
C HIS A 5 1.00 -3.43 10.38
N PHE A 6 1.44 -3.45 11.64
CA PHE A 6 0.56 -3.40 12.81
C PHE A 6 0.54 -1.99 13.40
N LEU A 7 -0.62 -1.33 13.39
CA LEU A 7 -0.88 -0.17 14.24
C LEU A 7 -1.66 -0.65 15.47
N PHE A 8 -0.99 -0.77 16.61
CA PHE A 8 -1.67 -0.88 17.89
C PHE A 8 -2.27 0.49 18.24
N GLY A 9 -3.60 0.56 18.29
CA GLY A 9 -4.34 1.73 18.74
C GLY A 9 -5.79 1.34 19.01
N GLY A 10 -6.20 1.41 20.28
CA GLY A 10 -7.57 1.15 20.71
C GLY A 10 -8.58 2.06 20.03
N GLU A 11 -9.84 1.65 20.11
CA GLU A 11 -11.06 2.32 19.65
C GLU A 11 -10.86 3.74 19.12
N GLN A 12 -11.14 3.93 17.81
CA GLN A 12 -10.90 5.12 16.97
C GLN A 12 -9.52 5.16 16.27
N SER A 13 -9.18 4.11 15.50
CA SER A 13 -8.04 4.19 14.57
C SER A 13 -8.39 5.11 13.41
N ILE A 14 -7.82 6.32 13.41
CA ILE A 14 -7.81 7.19 12.23
C ILE A 14 -7.19 6.37 11.10
N SER A 15 -7.97 6.04 10.06
CA SER A 15 -7.56 5.18 8.95
C SER A 15 -6.55 5.92 8.05
N ASN A 16 -5.34 6.15 8.56
CA ASN A 16 -4.32 6.91 7.86
C ASN A 16 -3.43 5.99 7.04
N VAL A 17 -3.22 6.38 5.79
CA VAL A 17 -2.17 5.80 4.95
C VAL A 17 -0.82 6.25 5.49
N THR A 18 0.05 5.29 5.84
CA THR A 18 1.42 5.57 6.27
C THR A 18 2.38 5.61 5.07
N ALA A 19 3.57 6.21 5.26
CA ALA A 19 4.60 6.26 4.21
C ALA A 19 4.96 4.87 3.64
N ARG A 20 4.87 3.81 4.45
CA ARG A 20 5.15 2.43 4.04
C ARG A 20 4.29 1.92 2.89
N VAL A 21 3.08 2.49 2.72
CA VAL A 21 2.18 2.19 1.58
C VAL A 21 2.79 2.64 0.24
N PHE A 22 3.75 3.56 0.25
CA PHE A 22 4.45 4.01 -0.94
C PHE A 22 5.86 3.42 -1.02
N GLU A 23 6.58 3.39 0.10
CA GLU A 23 7.99 2.99 0.15
C GLU A 23 8.18 1.49 -0.11
N VAL A 24 7.35 0.63 0.51
CA VAL A 24 7.48 -0.83 0.34
C VAL A 24 7.23 -1.23 -1.12
N PRO A 25 6.13 -0.80 -1.78
CA PRO A 25 5.96 -1.03 -3.21
C PRO A 25 7.06 -0.43 -4.08
N ALA A 26 7.54 0.79 -3.81
CA ALA A 26 8.59 1.43 -4.62
C ALA A 26 9.89 0.59 -4.63
N CYS A 27 10.21 -0.05 -3.51
CA CYS A 27 11.34 -0.98 -3.35
C CYS A 27 11.08 -2.38 -3.94
N GLY A 28 9.86 -2.68 -4.41
CA GLY A 28 9.48 -4.00 -4.94
C GLY A 28 9.10 -5.00 -3.86
N GLY A 29 8.78 -4.51 -2.65
CA GLY A 29 8.29 -5.32 -1.56
C GLY A 29 6.80 -5.66 -1.72
N PHE A 30 6.40 -6.77 -1.10
CA PHE A 30 5.00 -7.12 -0.95
C PHE A 30 4.48 -6.58 0.39
N LEU A 31 3.40 -5.80 0.32
CA LEU A 31 2.78 -5.19 1.50
C LEU A 31 1.44 -5.87 1.83
N LEU A 32 1.33 -6.37 3.06
CA LEU A 32 0.10 -6.84 3.68
C LEU A 32 -0.27 -5.88 4.82
N THR A 33 -1.38 -5.17 4.68
CA THR A 33 -1.76 -4.07 5.58
C THR A 33 -3.22 -4.17 6.03
N ASN A 34 -3.60 -3.46 7.08
CA ASN A 34 -5.00 -3.34 7.46
C ASN A 34 -5.81 -2.61 6.37
N ALA A 35 -7.06 -3.02 6.16
CA ALA A 35 -7.96 -2.36 5.24
C ALA A 35 -8.23 -0.90 5.66
N CYS A 36 -8.24 -0.01 4.68
CA CYS A 36 -8.55 1.40 4.82
C CYS A 36 -9.11 1.91 3.49
N ASP A 37 -10.22 2.66 3.54
CA ASP A 37 -10.94 3.15 2.36
C ASP A 37 -10.06 4.03 1.45
N GLN A 38 -9.05 4.68 2.02
CA GLN A 38 -8.11 5.51 1.25
C GLN A 38 -7.18 4.68 0.37
N LEU A 39 -6.94 3.40 0.67
CA LEU A 39 -6.02 2.55 -0.08
C LEU A 39 -6.54 2.25 -1.49
N GLU A 40 -7.86 2.11 -1.65
CA GLU A 40 -8.49 1.86 -2.95
C GLU A 40 -8.29 3.02 -3.94
N ARG A 41 -8.01 4.23 -3.43
CA ARG A 41 -7.67 5.39 -4.26
C ARG A 41 -6.20 5.39 -4.71
N LEU A 42 -5.34 4.64 -4.03
CA LEU A 42 -3.91 4.63 -4.27
C LEU A 42 -3.47 3.43 -5.11
N TYR A 43 -4.09 2.27 -4.88
CA TYR A 43 -3.79 1.00 -5.52
C TYR A 43 -5.06 0.17 -5.72
N ALA A 44 -5.01 -0.73 -6.70
CA ALA A 44 -6.03 -1.76 -6.88
C ALA A 44 -5.88 -2.86 -5.82
N VAL A 45 -6.69 -2.79 -4.76
CA VAL A 45 -6.71 -3.81 -3.70
C VAL A 45 -7.07 -5.18 -4.28
N GLY A 46 -6.32 -6.21 -3.89
CA GLY A 46 -6.43 -7.58 -4.40
C GLY A 46 -5.49 -7.90 -5.56
N THR A 47 -5.06 -6.90 -6.34
CA THR A 47 -4.14 -7.12 -7.47
C THR A 47 -2.79 -6.44 -7.28
N GLU A 48 -2.76 -5.24 -6.70
CA GLU A 48 -1.53 -4.47 -6.42
C GLU A 48 -1.19 -4.47 -4.93
N MET A 49 -2.17 -4.65 -4.05
CA MET A 49 -1.95 -4.66 -2.60
C MET A 49 -2.95 -5.55 -1.89
N VAL A 50 -2.53 -6.17 -0.80
CA VAL A 50 -3.38 -7.08 -0.03
C VAL A 50 -3.72 -6.45 1.30
N CYS A 51 -5.00 -6.47 1.64
CA CYS A 51 -5.51 -5.94 2.90
C CYS A 51 -6.17 -7.02 3.74
N TYR A 52 -6.08 -6.90 5.07
CA TYR A 52 -6.83 -7.72 6.03
C TYR A 52 -7.75 -6.84 6.89
N ARG A 53 -8.84 -7.43 7.39
CA ARG A 53 -9.84 -6.78 8.25
C ARG A 53 -9.89 -7.35 9.66
N SER A 54 -9.25 -8.50 9.89
CA SER A 54 -9.15 -9.13 11.20
C SER A 54 -7.79 -9.79 11.39
N LEU A 55 -7.44 -10.10 12.65
CA LEU A 55 -6.22 -10.85 12.99
C LEU A 55 -6.22 -12.26 12.40
N GLU A 56 -7.38 -12.91 12.37
CA GLU A 56 -7.53 -14.23 11.76
C GLU A 56 -7.26 -14.17 10.26
N GLU A 57 -7.82 -13.16 9.58
CA GLU A 57 -7.57 -12.95 8.15
C GLU A 57 -6.09 -12.65 7.89
N LEU A 58 -5.46 -11.83 8.73
CA LEU A 58 -4.02 -11.56 8.63
C LEU A 58 -3.20 -12.85 8.70
N HIS A 59 -3.43 -13.71 9.69
CA HIS A 59 -2.70 -14.97 9.82
C HIS A 59 -2.89 -15.88 8.61
N ARG A 60 -4.14 -15.98 8.13
CA ARG A 60 -4.48 -16.78 6.94
C ARG A 60 -3.77 -16.25 5.69
N LEU A 61 -3.85 -14.94 5.44
CA LEU A 61 -3.23 -14.30 4.27
C LEU A 61 -1.71 -14.35 4.35
N ALA A 62 -1.11 -14.10 5.52
CA ALA A 62 0.33 -14.20 5.72
C ALA A 62 0.82 -15.62 5.39
N SER A 63 0.14 -16.65 5.92
CA SER A 63 0.46 -18.05 5.63
C SER A 63 0.33 -18.37 4.14
N HIS A 64 -0.76 -17.92 3.49
CA HIS A 64 -1.00 -18.09 2.06
C HIS A 64 0.14 -17.48 1.22
N TYR A 65 0.45 -16.20 1.40
CA TYR A 65 1.47 -15.51 0.60
C TYR A 65 2.91 -15.90 0.95
N LEU A 66 3.14 -16.51 2.11
CA LEU A 66 4.41 -17.18 2.41
C LEU A 66 4.57 -18.47 1.60
N ALA A 67 3.49 -19.24 1.42
CA ALA A 67 3.48 -20.47 0.63
C ALA A 67 3.45 -20.24 -0.90
N HIS A 68 2.98 -19.07 -1.36
CA HIS A 68 2.83 -18.74 -2.78
C HIS A 68 3.75 -17.59 -3.22
N PRO A 69 5.07 -17.83 -3.35
CA PRO A 69 6.04 -16.77 -3.62
C PRO A 69 5.86 -16.10 -5.00
N GLU A 70 5.42 -16.83 -6.02
CA GLU A 70 5.21 -16.26 -7.36
C GLU A 70 4.02 -15.30 -7.41
N GLU A 71 2.90 -15.70 -6.79
CA GLU A 71 1.73 -14.83 -6.64
C GLU A 71 2.12 -13.53 -5.90
N ARG A 72 2.84 -13.70 -4.78
CA ARG A 72 3.34 -12.58 -3.97
C ARG A 72 4.25 -11.64 -4.77
N ARG A 73 5.19 -12.19 -5.56
CA ARG A 73 6.09 -11.39 -6.42
C ARG A 73 5.32 -10.67 -7.51
N GLY A 74 4.31 -11.32 -8.11
CA GLY A 74 3.45 -10.72 -9.12
C GLY A 74 2.70 -9.51 -8.59
N ILE A 75 2.15 -9.60 -7.37
CA ILE A 75 1.49 -8.47 -6.70
C ILE A 75 2.50 -7.33 -6.45
N ALA A 76 3.65 -7.64 -5.84
CA ALA A 76 4.69 -6.65 -5.55
C ALA A 76 5.19 -5.92 -6.81
N ALA A 77 5.35 -6.64 -7.94
CA ALA A 77 5.79 -6.06 -9.20
C ALA A 77 4.77 -5.06 -9.77
N ARG A 78 3.47 -5.39 -9.72
CA ARG A 78 2.40 -4.45 -10.13
C ARG A 78 2.35 -3.22 -9.23
N ALA A 79 2.43 -3.44 -7.92
CA ALA A 79 2.51 -2.36 -6.93
C ALA A 79 3.71 -1.42 -7.19
N GLN A 80 4.88 -2.00 -7.50
CA GLN A 80 6.09 -1.25 -7.79
C GLN A 80 5.96 -0.40 -9.05
N ALA A 81 5.37 -0.94 -10.11
CA ALA A 81 5.12 -0.19 -11.34
C ALA A 81 4.23 1.02 -11.05
N ARG A 82 3.11 0.82 -10.33
CA ARG A 82 2.22 1.91 -9.88
C ARG A 82 2.97 2.94 -9.05
N ALA A 83 3.71 2.51 -8.01
CA ALA A 83 4.43 3.40 -7.11
C ALA A 83 5.47 4.28 -7.82
N ARG A 84 6.23 3.71 -8.76
CA ARG A 84 7.23 4.45 -9.54
C ARG A 84 6.63 5.39 -10.58
N SER A 85 5.44 5.09 -11.08
CA SER A 85 4.75 5.92 -12.08
C SER A 85 4.00 7.11 -11.46
N GLU A 86 3.39 6.90 -10.29
CA GLU A 86 2.40 7.83 -9.73
C GLU A 86 2.73 8.32 -8.33
N HIS A 87 3.31 7.48 -7.48
CA HIS A 87 3.51 7.80 -6.06
C HIS A 87 4.90 8.34 -5.73
N THR A 88 5.60 8.91 -6.70
CA THR A 88 6.91 9.54 -6.45
C THR A 88 6.74 10.93 -5.83
N PHE A 89 7.72 11.35 -5.03
CA PHE A 89 7.77 12.72 -4.51
C PHE A 89 7.75 13.76 -5.63
N LYS A 90 8.48 13.50 -6.73
CA LYS A 90 8.50 14.38 -7.90
C LYS A 90 7.08 14.63 -8.43
N ARG A 91 6.30 13.58 -8.67
CA ARG A 91 4.92 13.69 -9.17
C ARG A 91 4.03 14.49 -8.23
N ARG A 92 4.09 14.23 -6.93
CA ARG A 92 3.31 14.95 -5.93
C ARG A 92 3.67 16.44 -5.87
N LEU A 93 4.95 16.77 -5.99
CA LEU A 93 5.41 18.16 -6.04
C LEU A 93 4.94 18.88 -7.32
N GLU A 94 5.02 18.21 -8.48
CA GLU A 94 4.47 18.73 -9.74
C GLU A 94 2.97 19.04 -9.61
N GLU A 95 2.18 18.11 -9.07
CA GLU A 95 0.74 18.31 -8.82
C GLU A 95 0.46 19.47 -7.85
N MET A 96 1.25 19.59 -6.79
CA MET A 96 1.12 20.69 -5.83
C MET A 96 1.39 22.04 -6.48
N PHE A 97 2.46 22.17 -7.27
CA PHE A 97 2.78 23.42 -7.96
C PHE A 97 1.74 23.78 -9.00
N ASP A 98 1.25 22.80 -9.78
CA ASP A 98 0.17 23.01 -10.73
C ASP A 98 -1.10 23.55 -10.05
N LEU A 99 -1.45 23.00 -8.88
CA LEU A 99 -2.63 23.42 -8.13
C LEU A 99 -2.50 24.83 -7.57
N VAL A 100 -1.31 25.22 -7.09
CA VAL A 100 -1.03 26.59 -6.63
C VAL A 100 -1.04 27.57 -7.81
N ALA A 101 -0.42 27.21 -8.94
CA ALA A 101 -0.37 28.05 -10.13
C ALA A 101 -1.75 28.30 -10.76
N ARG A 102 -2.68 27.35 -10.66
CA ARG A 102 -4.08 27.51 -11.13
C ARG A 102 -4.94 28.40 -10.23
N LYS A 103 -4.50 28.67 -9.00
CA LYS A 103 -5.22 29.51 -8.02
C LYS A 103 -4.64 30.93 -7.90
N ALA A 104 -3.57 31.23 -8.64
CA ALA A 104 -2.98 32.56 -8.78
C ALA A 104 -3.52 33.25 -10.04
#